data_AF-F5SXK3-F1
#
_entry.id   AF-F5SXK3-F1
#
_cell.length_a   1.000
_cell.length_b   1.000
_cell.length_c   1.000
_cell.angle_alpha   90.00
_cell.angle_beta   90.00
_cell.angle_gamma   90.00
#
_symmetry.space_group_name_H-M   'P 1'
#
loop_
_entity.id
_entity.type
_entity.pdbx_description
1 polymer ?
#
loop_
_entity_poly.entity_id
_entity_poly.type
_entity_poly.pdbx_seq_one_letter_code
_entity_poly.pdbx_strand_id
1 'polypeptide(L)'
;MRIIDKYLEALKTFDDWVIVSDWAKKFGEMYPDLLEKAELEAANQLNDTTGIREIAARISSALSRGAYDELVEIDTSDKPKRVRYVPEPLRQIHQAQEIEEDIAPLKRDDIIKQSLSTMSTHERYRLTEFENIAKQLKAFFGLDFEVDHAKSLLNASESGQHHPDNLQLLLRAHNARKSNENWARFSIDEQISYITTAIKLQELVADKLEIHMEHRVLDSLIDRLKSIY
;
A
#
# COMPACT_ATOMS: atom_id res chain seq x y z
N MET A 1 -19.29 33.31 -10.01
CA MET A 1 -18.91 31.90 -9.78
C MET A 1 -18.73 31.23 -11.13
N ARG A 2 -17.59 30.58 -11.39
CA ARG A 2 -17.35 29.90 -12.68
C ARG A 2 -18.21 28.64 -12.75
N ILE A 3 -18.43 28.12 -13.95
CA ILE A 3 -19.23 26.90 -14.14
C ILE A 3 -18.63 25.70 -13.40
N ILE A 4 -17.29 25.64 -13.32
CA ILE A 4 -16.53 24.61 -12.61
C ILE A 4 -16.85 24.63 -11.10
N ASP A 5 -16.89 25.83 -10.50
CA ASP A 5 -17.23 25.98 -9.08
C ASP A 5 -18.70 25.55 -8.83
N LYS A 6 -19.62 25.85 -9.77
CA LYS A 6 -21.02 25.43 -9.68
C LYS A 6 -21.21 23.91 -9.75
N TYR A 7 -20.42 23.21 -10.56
CA TYR A 7 -20.43 21.75 -10.56
C TYR A 7 -20.04 21.23 -9.18
N LEU A 8 -18.94 21.73 -8.60
CA LEU A 8 -18.49 21.31 -7.27
C LEU A 8 -19.56 21.54 -6.20
N GLU A 9 -20.25 22.70 -6.20
CA GLU A 9 -21.36 22.97 -5.27
C GLU A 9 -22.48 21.93 -5.38
N ALA A 10 -22.80 21.45 -6.58
CA ALA A 10 -23.77 20.37 -6.73
C ALA A 10 -23.27 19.03 -6.15
N LEU A 11 -21.96 18.73 -6.29
CA LEU A 11 -21.38 17.51 -5.73
C LEU A 11 -21.40 17.51 -4.20
N LYS A 12 -21.17 18.66 -3.57
CA LYS A 12 -21.20 18.84 -2.11
C LYS A 12 -22.54 18.50 -1.47
N THR A 13 -23.62 18.43 -2.25
CA THR A 13 -24.96 18.08 -1.73
C THR A 13 -25.18 16.59 -1.55
N PHE A 14 -24.23 15.76 -1.98
CA PHE A 14 -24.24 14.32 -1.77
C PHE A 14 -23.36 13.94 -0.58
N ASP A 15 -23.88 13.06 0.27
CA ASP A 15 -23.17 12.54 1.44
C ASP A 15 -22.31 11.30 1.13
N ASP A 16 -22.46 10.70 -0.05
CA ASP A 16 -21.80 9.45 -0.44
C ASP A 16 -21.40 9.45 -1.93
N TRP A 17 -20.76 8.37 -2.37
CA TRP A 17 -20.36 8.11 -3.74
C TRP A 17 -21.53 8.21 -4.72
N VAL A 18 -21.34 8.99 -5.79
CA VAL A 18 -22.30 9.17 -6.87
C VAL A 18 -21.66 8.96 -8.22
N ILE A 19 -22.48 8.59 -9.20
CA ILE A 19 -22.04 8.54 -10.60
C ILE A 19 -22.18 9.94 -11.21
N VAL A 20 -21.35 10.24 -12.21
CA VAL A 20 -21.31 11.57 -12.85
C VAL A 20 -22.67 11.97 -13.44
N SER A 21 -23.49 11.03 -13.90
CA SER A 21 -24.83 11.32 -14.39
C SER A 21 -25.78 11.82 -13.30
N ASP A 22 -25.68 11.31 -12.07
CA ASP A 22 -26.52 11.76 -10.97
C ASP A 22 -26.04 13.12 -10.44
N TRP A 23 -24.72 13.33 -10.46
CA TRP A 23 -24.16 14.66 -10.25
C TRP A 23 -24.66 15.68 -11.30
N ALA A 24 -24.70 15.31 -12.58
CA ALA A 24 -25.23 16.16 -13.64
C ALA A 24 -26.72 16.49 -13.47
N LYS A 25 -27.54 15.51 -13.06
CA LYS A 25 -28.96 15.73 -12.70
C LYS A 25 -29.08 16.74 -11.58
N LYS A 26 -28.33 16.55 -10.49
CA LYS A 26 -28.36 17.45 -9.34
C LYS A 26 -27.93 18.87 -9.69
N PHE A 27 -26.91 19.00 -10.55
CA PHE A 27 -26.51 20.29 -11.08
C PHE A 27 -27.63 20.96 -11.88
N GLY A 28 -28.35 20.21 -12.72
CA GLY A 28 -29.50 20.71 -13.46
C GLY A 28 -30.66 21.16 -12.57
N GLU A 29 -30.93 20.44 -11.48
CA GLU A 29 -31.92 20.84 -10.47
C GLU A 29 -31.53 22.15 -9.77
N MET A 30 -30.25 22.32 -9.44
CA MET A 30 -29.75 23.50 -8.73
C MET A 30 -29.57 24.72 -9.64
N TYR A 31 -29.34 24.51 -10.94
CA TYR A 31 -29.12 25.58 -11.92
C TYR A 31 -29.96 25.36 -13.18
N PRO A 32 -31.30 25.55 -13.11
CA PRO A 32 -32.22 25.28 -14.23
C PRO A 32 -31.88 26.04 -15.51
N ASP A 33 -31.48 27.32 -15.42
CA ASP A 33 -31.11 28.12 -16.58
C ASP A 33 -29.90 27.53 -17.35
N LEU A 34 -28.97 26.89 -16.63
CA LEU A 34 -27.82 26.24 -17.24
C LEU A 34 -28.18 24.89 -17.88
N LEU A 35 -29.17 24.19 -17.31
CA LEU A 35 -29.75 23.00 -17.92
C LEU A 35 -30.48 23.37 -19.21
N GLU A 36 -31.33 24.40 -19.20
CA GLU A 36 -32.06 24.86 -20.40
C GLU A 36 -31.08 25.25 -21.51
N LYS A 37 -30.01 25.96 -21.20
CA LYS A 37 -28.95 26.26 -22.16
C LYS A 37 -28.29 24.98 -22.71
N ALA A 38 -28.02 24.00 -21.86
CA ALA A 38 -27.45 22.72 -22.29
C ALA A 38 -28.42 21.92 -23.17
N GLU A 39 -29.73 21.98 -22.92
CA GLU A 39 -30.76 21.36 -23.78
C GLU A 39 -30.81 22.02 -25.16
N LEU A 40 -30.73 23.36 -25.23
CA LEU A 40 -30.64 24.06 -26.51
C LEU A 40 -29.36 23.69 -27.28
N GLU A 41 -28.23 23.56 -26.58
CA GLU A 41 -26.97 23.11 -27.20
C GLU A 41 -27.06 21.66 -27.67
N ALA A 42 -27.69 20.77 -26.90
CA ALA A 42 -27.93 19.38 -27.23
C ALA A 42 -28.81 19.22 -28.48
N ALA A 43 -29.89 19.99 -28.59
CA ALA A 43 -30.81 19.96 -29.74
C ALA A 43 -30.14 20.37 -31.06
N ASN A 44 -29.03 21.10 -31.01
CA ASN A 44 -28.26 21.52 -32.17
C ASN A 44 -27.12 20.54 -32.53
N GLN A 45 -26.95 19.44 -31.80
CA GLN A 45 -25.95 18.41 -32.10
C GLN A 45 -26.41 17.47 -33.23
N LEU A 46 -25.44 16.92 -33.96
CA LEU A 46 -25.71 15.94 -35.02
C LEU A 46 -26.24 14.60 -34.47
N ASN A 47 -25.84 14.26 -33.25
CA ASN A 47 -26.23 13.03 -32.56
C ASN A 47 -27.28 13.33 -31.50
N ASP A 48 -28.24 12.41 -31.32
CA ASP A 48 -29.27 12.50 -30.29
C ASP A 48 -28.65 12.49 -28.88
N THR A 49 -28.79 13.61 -28.16
CA THR A 49 -28.24 13.83 -26.82
C THR A 49 -29.19 14.72 -26.02
N THR A 50 -28.92 14.85 -24.71
CA THR A 50 -29.71 15.68 -23.79
C THR A 50 -28.79 16.63 -23.04
N GLY A 51 -29.32 17.73 -22.53
CA GLY A 51 -28.57 18.69 -21.71
C GLY A 51 -27.88 18.03 -20.52
N ILE A 52 -28.54 17.06 -19.87
CA ILE A 52 -27.93 16.26 -18.78
C ILE A 52 -26.74 15.42 -19.26
N ARG A 53 -26.81 14.80 -20.44
CA ARG A 53 -25.68 14.05 -21.01
C ARG A 53 -24.51 14.97 -21.35
N GLU A 54 -24.79 16.15 -21.90
CA GLU A 54 -23.78 17.17 -22.19
C GLU A 54 -23.10 17.68 -20.90
N ILE A 55 -23.87 17.94 -19.85
CA ILE A 55 -23.35 18.34 -18.54
C ILE A 55 -22.47 17.22 -17.95
N ALA A 56 -22.94 15.97 -17.99
CA ALA A 56 -22.16 14.82 -17.51
C ALA A 56 -20.83 14.66 -18.28
N ALA A 57 -20.84 14.87 -19.61
CA ALA A 57 -19.64 14.83 -20.43
C ALA A 57 -18.66 15.96 -20.08
N ARG A 58 -19.16 17.18 -19.83
CA ARG A 58 -18.35 18.33 -19.40
C ARG A 58 -17.71 18.10 -18.03
N ILE A 59 -18.49 17.59 -17.07
CA ILE A 59 -18.00 17.22 -15.75
C ILE A 59 -16.90 16.16 -15.86
N SER A 60 -17.14 15.10 -16.64
CA SER A 60 -16.15 14.04 -16.88
C SER A 60 -14.86 14.58 -17.50
N SER A 61 -15.00 15.49 -18.48
CA SER A 61 -13.86 16.16 -19.12
C SER A 61 -13.08 17.07 -18.17
N ALA A 62 -13.75 17.69 -17.20
CA ALA A 62 -13.09 18.50 -16.17
C ALA A 62 -12.29 17.60 -15.22
N LEU A 63 -12.88 16.52 -14.72
CA LEU A 63 -12.20 15.54 -13.87
C LEU A 63 -10.96 14.95 -14.57
N SER A 64 -11.08 14.54 -15.83
CA SER A 64 -9.95 14.00 -16.60
C SER A 64 -8.83 15.01 -16.84
N ARG A 65 -9.10 16.31 -16.74
CA ARG A 65 -8.10 17.38 -16.84
C ARG A 65 -7.49 17.78 -15.49
N GLY A 66 -7.79 17.05 -14.41
CA GLY A 66 -7.33 17.36 -13.06
C GLY A 66 -8.09 18.49 -12.37
N ALA A 67 -9.31 18.81 -12.83
CA ALA A 67 -10.15 19.72 -12.08
C ALA A 67 -10.53 19.09 -10.73
N TYR A 68 -10.57 19.93 -9.69
CA TYR A 68 -10.93 19.55 -8.32
C TYR A 68 -9.95 18.57 -7.66
N ASP A 69 -8.68 18.64 -8.04
CA ASP A 69 -7.61 17.92 -7.36
C ASP A 69 -7.70 18.13 -5.84
N GLU A 70 -7.50 17.07 -5.06
CA GLU A 70 -7.72 16.99 -3.60
C GLU A 70 -9.18 17.19 -3.10
N LEU A 71 -10.07 17.79 -3.91
CA LEU A 71 -11.46 18.08 -3.53
C LEU A 71 -12.43 16.97 -3.93
N VAL A 72 -12.07 16.12 -4.89
CA VAL A 72 -12.91 15.04 -5.41
C VAL A 72 -12.11 13.74 -5.51
N GLU A 73 -12.63 12.70 -4.88
CA GLU A 73 -12.12 11.34 -5.07
C GLU A 73 -12.85 10.66 -6.22
N ILE A 74 -12.11 9.82 -6.96
CA ILE A 74 -12.62 9.07 -8.10
C ILE A 74 -12.36 7.58 -7.89
N ASP A 75 -13.43 6.81 -7.73
CA ASP A 75 -13.36 5.36 -7.73
C ASP A 75 -13.39 4.84 -9.17
N THR A 76 -12.33 4.12 -9.54
CA THR A 76 -12.14 3.52 -10.86
C THR A 76 -12.30 2.01 -10.87
N SER A 77 -12.65 1.41 -9.73
CA SER A 77 -12.81 -0.05 -9.58
C SER A 77 -13.99 -0.61 -10.36
N ASP A 78 -15.04 0.19 -10.58
CA ASP A 78 -16.28 -0.21 -11.24
C ASP A 78 -16.73 0.80 -12.32
N LYS A 79 -17.54 0.33 -13.28
CA LYS A 79 -18.15 1.17 -14.33
C LYS A 79 -19.67 1.19 -14.16
N PRO A 80 -20.30 2.39 -14.12
CA PRO A 80 -19.73 3.73 -14.29
C PRO A 80 -18.89 4.20 -13.08
N LYS A 81 -17.87 5.03 -13.37
CA LYS A 81 -16.99 5.62 -12.34
C LYS A 81 -17.81 6.35 -11.28
N ARG A 82 -17.45 6.18 -10.02
CA ARG A 82 -18.07 6.88 -8.90
C ARG A 82 -17.15 7.98 -8.41
N VAL A 83 -17.75 9.07 -7.94
CA VAL A 83 -17.04 10.23 -7.41
C VAL A 83 -17.69 10.67 -6.12
N ARG A 84 -16.90 11.27 -5.22
CA ARG A 84 -17.42 11.93 -4.01
C ARG A 84 -16.64 13.20 -3.72
N TYR A 85 -17.29 14.16 -3.09
CA TYR A 85 -16.62 15.32 -2.54
C TYR A 85 -15.81 14.91 -1.30
N VAL A 86 -14.60 15.43 -1.16
CA VAL A 86 -13.75 15.24 0.02
C VAL A 86 -13.90 16.47 0.92
N PRO A 87 -14.53 16.37 2.10
CA PRO A 87 -14.62 17.50 3.02
C PRO A 87 -13.25 17.97 3.53
N GLU A 88 -13.12 19.24 3.89
CA GLU A 88 -11.88 19.83 4.42
C GLU A 88 -11.25 19.03 5.58
N PRO A 89 -12.01 18.55 6.60
CA PRO A 89 -11.41 17.74 7.67
C PRO A 89 -10.76 16.45 7.15
N LEU A 90 -11.35 15.83 6.14
CA LEU A 90 -10.82 14.58 5.57
C LEU A 90 -9.57 14.86 4.72
N ARG A 91 -9.52 15.99 4.01
CA ARG A 91 -8.31 16.44 3.30
C ARG A 91 -7.13 16.64 4.26
N GLN A 92 -7.37 17.28 5.40
CA GLN A 92 -6.33 17.49 6.41
C GLN A 92 -5.79 16.17 6.97
N ILE A 93 -6.66 15.17 7.13
CA ILE A 93 -6.25 13.82 7.52
C ILE A 93 -5.38 13.18 6.44
N HIS A 94 -5.79 13.24 5.17
CA HIS A 94 -5.01 12.67 4.06
C HIS A 94 -3.64 13.35 3.91
N GLN A 95 -3.59 14.69 3.96
CA GLN A 95 -2.34 15.43 3.92
C GLN A 95 -1.42 15.07 5.09
N ALA A 96 -1.97 14.92 6.30
CA ALA A 96 -1.20 14.49 7.45
C ALA A 96 -0.64 13.07 7.28
N GLN A 97 -1.42 12.15 6.69
CA GLN A 97 -1.00 10.79 6.37
C GLN A 97 0.10 10.76 5.31
N GLU A 98 -0.03 11.52 4.21
CA GLU A 98 1.00 11.61 3.17
C GLU A 98 2.32 12.14 3.73
N ILE A 99 2.28 13.20 4.54
CA ILE A 99 3.46 13.73 5.23
C ILE A 99 4.07 12.66 6.13
N GLU A 100 3.26 11.90 6.84
CA GLU A 100 3.73 10.83 7.73
C GLU A 100 4.39 9.68 6.95
N GLU A 101 3.84 9.29 5.81
CA GLU A 101 4.41 8.28 4.91
C GLU A 101 5.75 8.74 4.31
N ASP A 102 5.87 10.03 3.95
CA ASP A 102 7.10 10.61 3.41
C ASP A 102 8.25 10.65 4.45
N ILE A 103 7.94 10.93 5.71
CA ILE A 103 8.94 10.99 6.78
C ILE A 103 9.21 9.63 7.43
N ALA A 104 8.38 8.62 7.17
CA ALA A 104 8.50 7.28 7.75
C ALA A 104 9.90 6.65 7.53
N PRO A 105 10.52 6.71 6.34
CA PRO A 105 11.88 6.19 6.14
C PRO A 105 12.92 6.85 7.05
N LEU A 106 12.89 8.18 7.19
CA LEU A 106 13.84 8.92 8.02
C LEU A 106 13.67 8.57 9.50
N LYS A 107 12.43 8.51 9.99
CA LYS A 107 12.12 8.06 11.35
C LYS A 107 12.66 6.65 11.60
N ARG A 108 12.51 5.74 10.63
CA ARG A 108 13.00 4.36 10.74
C ARG A 108 14.51 4.31 10.90
N ASP A 109 15.24 5.05 10.06
CA ASP A 109 16.70 5.10 10.10
C ASP A 109 17.21 5.66 11.43
N ASP A 110 16.54 6.68 11.98
CA ASP A 110 16.87 7.23 13.30
C ASP A 110 16.65 6.22 14.43
N ILE A 111 15.52 5.48 14.42
CA ILE A 111 15.24 4.41 15.38
C ILE A 111 16.31 3.33 15.33
N ILE A 112 16.71 2.91 14.12
CA ILE A 112 17.74 1.90 13.91
C ILE A 112 19.08 2.40 14.45
N LYS A 113 19.48 3.62 14.10
CA LYS A 113 20.75 4.22 14.54
C LYS A 113 20.82 4.35 16.06
N GLN A 114 19.75 4.81 16.69
CA GLN A 114 19.66 4.91 18.14
C GLN A 114 19.75 3.53 18.80
N SER A 115 18.97 2.55 18.33
CA SER A 115 18.98 1.20 18.88
C SER A 115 20.36 0.55 18.76
N LEU A 116 20.99 0.68 17.58
CA LEU A 116 22.35 0.20 17.36
C LEU A 116 23.32 0.84 18.34
N SER A 117 23.24 2.15 18.63
CA SER A 117 24.16 2.83 19.54
C SER A 117 24.16 2.27 20.97
N THR A 118 23.04 1.70 21.42
CA THR A 118 22.87 1.14 22.76
C THR A 118 23.09 -0.37 22.82
N MET A 119 23.15 -1.07 21.69
CA MET A 119 23.33 -2.53 21.65
C MET A 119 24.71 -2.97 22.12
N SER A 120 24.70 -4.06 22.88
CA SER A 120 25.87 -4.85 23.23
C SER A 120 26.52 -5.51 22.00
N THR A 121 27.77 -5.94 22.15
CA THR A 121 28.48 -6.69 21.11
C THR A 121 27.75 -7.97 20.72
N HIS A 122 27.14 -8.66 21.69
CA HIS A 122 26.43 -9.92 21.43
C HIS A 122 25.15 -9.69 20.62
N GLU A 123 24.37 -8.66 20.92
CA GLU A 123 23.15 -8.33 20.15
C GLU A 123 23.49 -7.92 18.72
N ARG A 124 24.56 -7.14 18.52
CA ARG A 124 25.06 -6.79 17.18
C ARG A 124 25.50 -8.02 16.39
N TYR A 125 26.18 -8.95 17.05
CA TYR A 125 26.55 -10.24 16.44
C TYR A 125 25.30 -11.01 15.98
N ARG A 126 24.28 -11.14 16.85
CA ARG A 126 23.01 -11.80 16.50
C ARG A 126 22.35 -11.15 15.28
N LEU A 127 22.29 -9.82 15.22
CA LEU A 127 21.73 -9.07 14.09
C LEU A 127 22.50 -9.35 12.79
N THR A 128 23.82 -9.27 12.82
CA THR A 128 24.68 -9.58 11.67
C THR A 128 24.50 -11.02 11.22
N GLU A 129 24.32 -11.97 12.14
CA GLU A 129 24.11 -13.37 11.78
C GLU A 129 22.75 -13.62 11.11
N PHE A 130 21.68 -12.94 11.53
CA PHE A 130 20.40 -12.97 10.79
C PHE A 130 20.59 -12.55 9.32
N GLU A 131 21.30 -11.45 9.06
CA GLU A 131 21.60 -11.01 7.70
C GLU A 131 22.47 -11.99 6.92
N ASN A 132 23.49 -12.57 7.56
CA ASN A 132 24.38 -13.53 6.94
C ASN A 132 23.64 -14.81 6.55
N ILE A 133 22.77 -15.32 7.42
CA ILE A 133 21.93 -16.49 7.14
C ILE A 133 21.01 -16.20 5.96
N ALA A 134 20.33 -15.04 5.95
CA ALA A 134 19.47 -14.63 4.84
C ALA A 134 20.22 -14.59 3.49
N LYS A 135 21.40 -13.96 3.47
CA LYS A 135 22.28 -13.91 2.28
C LYS A 135 22.69 -15.29 1.79
N GLN A 136 23.01 -16.20 2.71
CA GLN A 136 23.44 -17.56 2.37
C GLN A 136 22.27 -18.45 1.91
N LEU A 137 21.07 -18.28 2.46
CA LEU A 137 19.86 -18.92 1.95
C LEU A 137 19.61 -18.54 0.48
N LYS A 138 19.83 -17.27 0.12
CA LYS A 138 19.76 -16.83 -1.28
C LYS A 138 20.88 -17.43 -2.14
N ALA A 139 22.12 -17.39 -1.66
CA ALA A 139 23.28 -17.83 -2.43
C ALA A 139 23.28 -19.33 -2.74
N PHE A 140 22.87 -20.17 -1.79
CA PHE A 140 22.94 -21.63 -1.92
C PHE A 140 21.61 -22.28 -2.31
N PHE A 141 20.48 -21.67 -1.99
CA PHE A 141 19.15 -22.24 -2.25
C PHE A 141 18.30 -21.39 -3.19
N GLY A 142 18.77 -20.21 -3.62
CA GLY A 142 18.03 -19.32 -4.52
C GLY A 142 16.81 -18.67 -3.87
N LEU A 143 16.67 -18.76 -2.54
CA LEU A 143 15.53 -18.25 -1.80
C LEU A 143 15.85 -16.88 -1.17
N ASP A 144 15.14 -15.85 -1.62
CA ASP A 144 15.33 -14.47 -1.16
C ASP A 144 14.63 -14.25 0.19
N PHE A 145 15.30 -14.65 1.27
CA PHE A 145 14.86 -14.33 2.64
C PHE A 145 15.32 -12.91 3.02
N GLU A 146 14.46 -12.19 3.73
CA GLU A 146 14.70 -10.88 4.31
C GLU A 146 14.63 -10.96 5.83
N VAL A 147 15.43 -10.14 6.49
CA VAL A 147 15.34 -9.93 7.94
C VAL A 147 14.22 -8.94 8.20
N ASP A 148 13.19 -9.37 8.92
CA ASP A 148 11.98 -8.61 9.17
C ASP A 148 11.76 -8.39 10.68
N HIS A 149 11.09 -7.29 11.03
CA HIS A 149 10.68 -7.00 12.40
C HIS A 149 9.30 -7.61 12.66
N ALA A 150 9.19 -8.46 13.69
CA ALA A 150 7.90 -9.03 14.10
C ALA A 150 6.93 -7.94 14.55
N LYS A 151 7.37 -7.04 15.43
CA LYS A 151 6.70 -5.77 15.72
C LYS A 151 7.30 -4.67 14.86
N SER A 152 6.46 -3.99 14.07
CA SER A 152 6.91 -2.92 13.17
C SER A 152 7.47 -1.75 13.96
N LEU A 153 8.61 -1.21 13.52
CA LEU A 153 9.24 -0.04 14.13
C LEU A 153 8.33 1.21 14.08
N LEU A 154 7.43 1.27 13.10
CA LEU A 154 6.54 2.40 12.84
C LEU A 154 5.06 2.05 13.10
N ASN A 155 4.78 0.99 13.87
CA ASN A 155 3.40 0.72 14.26
C ASN A 155 2.86 1.88 15.11
N ALA A 156 1.66 2.37 14.78
CA ALA A 156 1.06 3.54 15.42
C ALA A 156 0.61 3.30 16.87
N SER A 157 0.33 2.05 17.24
CA SER A 157 -0.19 1.68 18.56
C SER A 157 0.89 1.15 19.50
N GLU A 158 1.72 0.23 19.01
CA GLU A 158 2.78 -0.40 19.78
C GLU A 158 4.01 -0.61 18.89
N SER A 159 4.95 0.34 18.92
CA SER A 159 6.17 0.25 18.11
C SER A 159 7.12 -0.84 18.62
N GLY A 160 7.66 -1.61 17.67
CA GLY A 160 8.71 -2.58 17.92
C GLY A 160 10.07 -1.92 18.11
N GLN A 161 11.00 -2.66 18.69
CA GLN A 161 12.40 -2.24 18.80
C GLN A 161 13.22 -2.83 17.64
N HIS A 162 14.22 -2.09 17.18
CA HIS A 162 15.24 -2.65 16.32
C HIS A 162 16.19 -3.46 17.22
N HIS A 163 15.85 -4.72 17.48
CA HIS A 163 16.56 -5.63 18.38
C HIS A 163 16.46 -7.08 17.86
N PRO A 164 17.48 -7.94 18.02
CA PRO A 164 17.44 -9.34 17.54
C PRO A 164 16.23 -10.16 18.00
N ASP A 165 15.73 -9.92 19.22
CA ASP A 165 14.52 -10.60 19.74
C ASP A 165 13.22 -10.16 19.06
N ASN A 166 13.29 -9.14 18.20
CA ASN A 166 12.20 -8.71 17.35
C ASN A 166 12.44 -9.09 15.88
N LEU A 167 13.52 -9.82 15.55
CA LEU A 167 13.85 -10.21 14.18
C LEU A 167 13.39 -11.63 13.86
N GLN A 168 13.00 -11.83 12.61
CA GLN A 168 12.67 -13.12 12.02
C GLN A 168 13.03 -13.12 10.52
N LEU A 169 13.11 -14.29 9.91
CA LEU A 169 13.41 -14.44 8.48
C LEU A 169 12.13 -14.76 7.71
N LEU A 170 11.81 -13.94 6.70
CA LEU A 170 10.66 -14.13 5.82
C LEU A 170 11.10 -14.14 4.37
N LEU A 171 10.50 -15.00 3.54
CA LEU A 171 10.66 -14.88 2.09
C LEU A 171 10.16 -13.50 1.66
N ARG A 172 10.92 -12.82 0.80
CA ARG A 172 10.58 -11.51 0.25
C ARG A 172 9.16 -11.46 -0.32
N ALA A 173 8.74 -12.52 -1.02
CA ALA A 173 7.38 -12.61 -1.58
C ALA A 173 6.28 -12.62 -0.51
N HIS A 174 6.57 -13.15 0.68
CA HIS A 174 5.64 -13.15 1.82
C HIS A 174 5.73 -11.82 2.57
N ASN A 175 6.94 -11.29 2.74
CA ASN A 175 7.17 -10.01 3.41
C ASN A 175 6.49 -8.85 2.68
N ALA A 176 6.52 -8.85 1.34
CA ALA A 176 5.85 -7.84 0.50
C ALA A 176 4.32 -7.77 0.67
N ARG A 177 3.70 -8.76 1.33
CA ARG A 177 2.26 -8.77 1.64
C ARG A 177 1.94 -8.26 3.04
N LYS A 178 2.96 -7.98 3.86
CA LYS A 178 2.76 -7.44 5.22
C LYS A 178 2.43 -5.96 5.15
N SER A 179 1.59 -5.52 6.09
CA SER A 179 1.38 -4.12 6.42
C SER A 179 2.32 -3.69 7.55
N ASN A 180 2.18 -2.45 8.04
CA ASN A 180 2.88 -1.95 9.22
C ASN A 180 2.33 -2.51 10.56
N GLU A 181 1.48 -3.52 10.50
CA GLU A 181 0.90 -4.17 11.67
C GLU A 181 1.89 -5.12 12.35
N ASN A 182 1.73 -5.27 13.66
CA ASN A 182 2.52 -6.20 14.45
C ASN A 182 2.10 -7.65 14.18
N TRP A 183 3.11 -8.52 14.10
CA TRP A 183 2.96 -9.95 13.95
C TRP A 183 3.53 -10.65 15.18
N ALA A 184 2.99 -11.83 15.49
CA ALA A 184 3.67 -12.74 16.40
C ALA A 184 5.02 -13.10 15.79
N ARG A 185 6.11 -12.90 16.54
CA ARG A 185 7.42 -13.42 16.16
C ARG A 185 7.33 -14.94 16.16
N PHE A 186 7.91 -15.57 15.15
CA PHE A 186 8.09 -17.02 15.20
C PHE A 186 8.83 -17.44 16.48
N SER A 187 8.47 -18.59 17.01
CA SER A 187 9.39 -19.38 17.83
C SER A 187 10.53 -19.91 16.96
N ILE A 188 11.63 -20.34 17.58
CA ILE A 188 12.74 -20.96 16.85
C ILE A 188 12.25 -22.17 16.03
N ASP A 189 11.37 -22.99 16.60
CA ASP A 189 10.83 -24.18 15.91
C ASP A 189 9.97 -23.79 14.71
N GLU A 190 9.14 -22.76 14.82
CA GLU A 190 8.36 -22.23 13.70
C GLU A 190 9.25 -21.64 12.61
N GLN A 191 10.30 -20.88 12.98
CA GLN A 191 11.24 -20.30 12.02
C GLN A 191 11.99 -21.38 11.23
N ILE A 192 12.44 -22.44 11.91
CA ILE A 192 13.10 -23.60 11.28
C ILE A 192 12.11 -24.33 10.38
N SER A 193 10.90 -24.60 10.86
CA SER A 193 9.85 -25.26 10.08
C SER A 193 9.53 -24.47 8.81
N TYR A 194 9.47 -23.14 8.90
CA TYR A 194 9.20 -22.27 7.77
C TYR A 194 10.32 -22.32 6.73
N ILE A 195 11.59 -22.18 7.15
CA ILE A 195 12.75 -22.22 6.24
C ILE A 195 12.86 -23.58 5.55
N THR A 196 12.77 -24.68 6.31
CA THR A 196 12.88 -26.04 5.78
C THR A 196 11.75 -26.37 4.80
N THR A 197 10.52 -25.91 5.07
CA THR A 197 9.39 -26.07 4.16
C THR A 197 9.59 -25.31 2.84
N ALA A 198 10.10 -24.08 2.90
CA ALA A 198 10.41 -23.30 1.70
C ALA A 198 11.50 -23.96 0.84
N ILE A 199 12.56 -24.47 1.46
CA ILE A 199 13.62 -25.19 0.75
C ILE A 199 13.09 -26.49 0.14
N LYS A 200 12.28 -27.25 0.87
CA LYS A 200 11.66 -28.47 0.35
C LYS A 200 10.80 -28.20 -0.89
N LEU A 201 10.05 -27.10 -0.91
CA LEU A 201 9.30 -26.68 -2.10
C LEU A 201 10.24 -26.39 -3.28
N GLN A 202 11.34 -25.69 -3.02
CA GLN A 202 12.35 -25.39 -4.04
C GLN A 202 13.04 -26.66 -4.56
N GLU A 203 13.30 -27.64 -3.68
CA GLU A 203 13.89 -28.94 -4.01
C GLU A 203 13.03 -29.72 -5.02
N LEU A 204 11.70 -29.71 -4.87
CA LEU A 204 10.79 -30.37 -5.81
C LEU A 204 10.96 -29.87 -7.26
N VAL A 205 11.32 -28.60 -7.45
CA VAL A 205 11.59 -28.01 -8.76
C VAL A 205 13.03 -28.28 -9.18
N ALA A 206 13.99 -28.14 -8.26
CA ALA A 206 15.41 -28.38 -8.51
C ALA A 206 15.67 -29.81 -8.99
N ASP A 207 15.01 -30.82 -8.42
CA ASP A 207 15.09 -32.22 -8.83
C ASP A 207 14.66 -32.42 -10.28
N LYS A 208 13.66 -31.66 -10.76
CA LYS A 208 13.22 -31.70 -12.17
C LYS A 208 14.23 -31.06 -13.13
N LEU A 209 15.13 -30.24 -12.60
CA LEU A 209 16.20 -29.57 -13.32
C LEU A 209 17.56 -30.24 -13.12
N GLU A 210 17.60 -31.41 -12.46
CA GLU A 210 18.83 -32.13 -12.11
C GLU A 210 19.81 -31.30 -11.27
N ILE A 211 19.28 -30.37 -10.46
CA ILE A 211 20.05 -29.55 -9.52
C ILE A 211 19.93 -30.17 -8.12
N HIS A 212 21.06 -30.61 -7.57
CA HIS A 212 21.11 -31.17 -6.22
C HIS A 212 21.36 -30.09 -5.17
N MET A 213 20.54 -30.07 -4.12
CA MET A 213 20.72 -29.18 -2.98
C MET A 213 21.69 -29.77 -1.95
N GLU A 214 22.62 -28.95 -1.44
CA GLU A 214 23.56 -29.35 -0.40
C GLU A 214 22.95 -29.16 1.00
N HIS A 215 22.31 -30.21 1.51
CA HIS A 215 21.64 -30.20 2.82
C HIS A 215 22.58 -29.93 4.01
N ARG A 216 23.89 -30.24 3.90
CA ARG A 216 24.84 -29.91 4.98
C ARG A 216 25.00 -28.41 5.18
N VAL A 217 24.84 -27.62 4.11
CA VAL A 217 24.82 -26.16 4.22
C VAL A 217 23.58 -25.72 4.98
N LEU A 218 22.41 -26.31 4.69
CA LEU A 218 21.18 -26.01 5.41
C LEU A 218 21.31 -26.29 6.90
N ASP A 219 21.80 -27.49 7.27
CA ASP A 219 21.98 -27.87 8.67
C ASP A 219 22.86 -26.86 9.43
N SER A 220 23.97 -26.44 8.82
CA SER A 220 24.87 -25.42 9.36
C SER A 220 24.19 -24.05 9.56
N LEU A 221 23.36 -23.62 8.59
CA LEU A 221 22.59 -22.38 8.70
C LEU A 221 21.56 -22.45 9.83
N ILE A 222 20.87 -23.59 9.96
CA ILE A 222 19.88 -23.81 11.00
C ILE A 222 20.52 -23.84 12.39
N ASP A 223 21.68 -24.47 12.55
CA ASP A 223 22.38 -24.49 13.84
C ASP A 223 22.90 -23.11 14.24
N ARG A 224 23.34 -22.30 13.28
CA ARG A 224 23.66 -20.88 13.51
C ARG A 224 22.43 -20.06 13.84
N LEU A 225 21.29 -20.32 13.20
CA LEU A 225 20.03 -19.65 13.53
C LEU A 225 19.62 -19.96 14.98
N LYS A 226 19.70 -21.23 15.41
CA LYS A 226 19.39 -21.64 16.80
C LYS A 226 20.28 -20.94 17.82
N SER A 227 21.56 -20.71 17.52
CA SER A 227 22.49 -20.10 18.47
C SER A 227 22.26 -18.59 18.68
N ILE A 228 21.54 -17.93 17.77
CA ILE A 228 21.26 -16.49 17.81
C ILE A 228 19.80 -16.16 18.09
N TYR A 229 18.90 -17.14 18.15
CA TYR A 229 17.46 -16.90 18.26
C TYR A 229 17.00 -16.50 19.66
#